data_AF-A0A376WW65-F1
#
_entry.id   AF-A0A376WW65-F1
#
_cell.length_a   1.000
_cell.length_b   1.000
_cell.length_c   1.000
_cell.angle_alpha   90.00
_cell.angle_beta   90.00
_cell.angle_gamma   90.00
#
_symmetry.space_group_name_H-M   'P 1'
#
loop_
_entity.id
_entity.type
_entity.pdbx_description
1 polymer ?
#
loop_
_entity_poly.entity_id
_entity_poly.type
_entity_poly.pdbx_seq_one_letter_code
_entity_poly.pdbx_strand_id
1 'polypeptide(L)'
;MQKEQLSALMDGETLDSELLNELAHNPEMQKTWESYHLIRDSMRGDTPEVLHFDISSRVMAAIEEEPVRQPATLIPEAQPAPHQWQKMPFWQKVRPWAAQLTQMGVAACVSLAVIVGVQHYNGQSETSQQPETPGI
;
A
#
# COMPACT_ATOMS: atom_id res chain seq x y z
N MET A 1 -30.61 -5.64 -9.38
CA MET A 1 -29.23 -5.73 -9.92
C MET A 1 -29.16 -6.39 -11.29
N GLN A 2 -28.16 -6.04 -12.11
CA GLN A 2 -27.84 -6.75 -13.35
C GLN A 2 -26.78 -7.86 -13.12
N LYS A 3 -26.89 -8.99 -13.85
CA LYS A 3 -25.93 -10.11 -13.76
C LYS A 3 -24.48 -9.72 -14.09
N GLU A 4 -24.30 -8.64 -14.86
CA GLU A 4 -23.01 -8.06 -15.18
C GLU A 4 -22.30 -7.49 -13.94
N GLN A 5 -23.03 -6.77 -13.07
CA GLN A 5 -22.49 -6.23 -11.82
C GLN A 5 -22.05 -7.35 -10.86
N LEU A 6 -22.77 -8.46 -10.85
CA LEU A 6 -22.41 -9.65 -10.07
C LEU A 6 -21.15 -10.33 -10.61
N SER A 7 -20.97 -10.36 -11.94
CA SER A 7 -19.75 -10.89 -12.57
C SER A 7 -18.54 -10.02 -12.24
N ALA A 8 -18.67 -8.69 -12.38
CA ALA A 8 -17.61 -7.76 -12.01
C ALA A 8 -17.24 -7.87 -10.52
N LEU A 9 -18.22 -8.12 -9.64
CA LEU A 9 -18.00 -8.35 -8.21
C LEU A 9 -17.24 -9.66 -7.96
N MET A 10 -17.58 -10.74 -8.69
CA MET A 10 -16.87 -12.02 -8.61
C MET A 10 -15.40 -11.91 -9.04
N ASP A 11 -15.13 -11.09 -10.06
CA ASP A 11 -13.78 -10.89 -10.58
C ASP A 11 -12.98 -9.85 -9.78
N GLY A 12 -13.62 -9.19 -8.80
CA GLY A 12 -13.00 -8.17 -7.95
C GLY A 12 -12.80 -6.82 -8.65
N GLU A 13 -13.45 -6.61 -9.80
CA GLU A 13 -13.40 -5.36 -10.57
C GLU A 13 -14.29 -4.27 -9.96
N THR A 14 -15.29 -4.64 -9.17
CA THR A 14 -16.12 -3.72 -8.37
C THR A 14 -16.22 -4.19 -6.93
N LEU A 15 -16.11 -3.27 -5.98
CA LEU A 15 -16.21 -3.52 -4.54
C LEU A 15 -17.15 -2.47 -3.93
N ASP A 16 -18.43 -2.60 -4.24
CA ASP A 16 -19.48 -1.74 -3.73
C ASP A 16 -20.23 -2.42 -2.58
N SER A 17 -20.31 -1.74 -1.44
CA SER A 17 -21.04 -2.20 -0.26
C SER A 17 -22.53 -2.34 -0.49
N GLU A 18 -23.12 -1.53 -1.37
CA GLU A 18 -24.56 -1.62 -1.69
C GLU A 18 -24.85 -2.89 -2.49
N LEU A 19 -23.99 -3.21 -3.46
CA LEU A 19 -24.03 -4.45 -4.24
C LEU A 19 -23.86 -5.70 -3.36
N LEU A 20 -22.94 -5.66 -2.40
CA LEU A 20 -22.75 -6.74 -1.43
C LEU A 20 -23.98 -6.93 -0.55
N ASN A 21 -24.60 -5.83 -0.11
CA ASN A 21 -25.81 -5.86 0.68
C ASN A 21 -27.00 -6.41 -0.11
N GLU A 22 -27.16 -6.02 -1.38
CA GLU A 22 -28.20 -6.56 -2.26
C GLU A 22 -28.01 -8.06 -2.50
N LEU A 23 -26.76 -8.51 -2.76
CA LEU A 23 -26.41 -9.93 -2.89
C LEU A 23 -26.76 -10.73 -1.62
N ALA A 24 -26.46 -10.19 -0.44
CA ALA A 24 -26.73 -10.85 0.84
C ALA A 24 -28.22 -11.04 1.12
N HIS A 25 -29.10 -10.22 0.56
CA HIS A 25 -30.55 -10.27 0.82
C HIS A 25 -31.39 -10.83 -0.34
N ASN A 26 -30.80 -11.05 -1.52
CA ASN A 26 -31.52 -11.52 -2.69
C ASN A 26 -31.22 -13.02 -3.01
N PRO A 27 -32.19 -13.94 -2.82
CA PRO A 27 -32.00 -15.37 -3.05
C PRO A 27 -31.68 -15.74 -4.51
N GLU A 28 -32.24 -15.03 -5.49
CA GLU A 28 -31.96 -15.29 -6.92
C GLU A 28 -30.51 -14.96 -7.26
N MET A 29 -29.97 -13.91 -6.62
CA MET A 29 -28.58 -13.51 -6.80
C MET A 29 -27.62 -14.46 -6.12
N GLN A 30 -27.95 -14.96 -4.93
CA GLN A 30 -27.16 -15.98 -4.24
C GLN A 30 -27.05 -17.25 -5.09
N LYS A 31 -28.14 -17.68 -5.74
CA LYS A 31 -28.11 -18.81 -6.68
C LYS A 31 -27.25 -18.54 -7.91
N THR A 32 -27.30 -17.32 -8.44
CA THR A 32 -26.47 -16.93 -9.59
C THR A 32 -24.99 -16.91 -9.19
N TRP A 33 -24.68 -16.40 -8.00
CA TRP A 33 -23.33 -16.38 -7.42
C TRP A 33 -22.76 -17.78 -7.24
N GLU A 34 -23.54 -18.69 -6.64
CA GLU A 34 -23.19 -20.11 -6.51
C GLU A 34 -22.91 -20.75 -7.88
N SER A 35 -23.82 -20.53 -8.85
CA SER A 35 -23.69 -21.11 -10.19
C SER A 35 -22.43 -20.64 -10.91
N TYR A 36 -22.10 -19.34 -10.82
CA TYR A 36 -20.91 -18.79 -11.44
C TYR A 36 -19.62 -19.32 -10.82
N HIS A 37 -19.57 -19.47 -9.49
CA HIS A 37 -18.42 -20.04 -8.81
C HIS A 37 -18.25 -21.53 -9.17
N LEU A 38 -19.34 -22.29 -9.23
CA LEU A 38 -19.30 -23.68 -9.68
C LEU A 38 -18.78 -23.82 -11.12
N ILE A 39 -19.23 -22.96 -12.05
CA ILE A 39 -18.72 -22.95 -13.43
C ILE A 39 -17.23 -22.63 -13.44
N ARG A 40 -16.80 -21.61 -12.69
CA ARG A 40 -15.39 -21.22 -12.57
C ARG A 40 -14.51 -22.35 -12.05
N ASP A 41 -14.93 -23.02 -10.98
CA ASP A 41 -14.18 -24.13 -10.38
C ASP A 41 -14.13 -25.33 -11.33
N SER A 42 -15.25 -25.63 -12.01
CA SER A 42 -15.30 -26.67 -13.05
C SER A 42 -14.37 -26.38 -14.22
N MET A 43 -14.32 -25.14 -14.71
CA MET A 43 -13.43 -24.73 -15.80
C MET A 43 -11.94 -24.80 -15.41
N ARG A 44 -11.61 -24.63 -14.14
CA ARG A 44 -10.23 -24.74 -13.63
C ARG A 44 -9.83 -26.18 -13.32
N GLY A 45 -10.78 -27.11 -13.28
CA GLY A 45 -10.54 -28.46 -12.78
C GLY A 45 -10.40 -28.51 -11.26
N ASP A 46 -10.83 -27.47 -10.55
CA ASP A 46 -10.80 -27.34 -9.08
C ASP A 46 -12.02 -28.01 -8.42
N THR A 47 -12.59 -29.04 -9.08
CA THR A 47 -13.74 -29.79 -8.57
C THR A 47 -13.32 -31.17 -8.08
N PRO A 48 -13.74 -31.59 -6.89
CA PRO A 48 -13.50 -32.96 -6.41
C PRO A 48 -14.22 -33.99 -7.30
N GLU A 49 -13.83 -35.27 -7.17
CA GLU A 49 -14.47 -36.39 -7.88
C GLU A 49 -15.97 -36.49 -7.57
N VAL A 50 -16.38 -36.11 -6.36
CA VAL A 50 -17.78 -36.07 -5.93
C VAL A 50 -18.15 -34.65 -5.51
N LEU A 51 -19.16 -34.08 -6.17
CA LEU A 51 -19.68 -32.75 -5.86
C LEU A 51 -20.70 -32.81 -4.73
N HIS A 52 -20.51 -31.93 -3.73
CA HIS A 52 -21.44 -31.74 -2.61
C HIS A 52 -22.04 -30.33 -2.69
N PHE A 53 -23.34 -30.24 -2.96
CA PHE A 53 -24.06 -28.96 -3.10
C PHE A 53 -24.64 -28.45 -1.76
N ASP A 54 -24.42 -29.17 -0.66
CA ASP A 54 -24.94 -28.87 0.68
C ASP A 54 -23.85 -28.33 1.63
N ILE A 55 -22.64 -28.04 1.13
CA ILE A 55 -21.53 -27.57 1.97
C ILE A 55 -21.88 -26.24 2.62
N SER A 56 -22.28 -25.25 1.83
CA SER A 56 -22.58 -23.89 2.31
C SER A 56 -23.72 -23.90 3.33
N SER A 57 -24.79 -24.66 3.10
CA SER A 57 -25.92 -24.76 4.02
C SER A 57 -25.55 -25.42 5.34
N ARG A 58 -24.74 -26.48 5.32
CA ARG A 58 -24.24 -27.13 6.54
C ARG A 58 -23.31 -26.24 7.34
N VAL A 59 -22.46 -25.47 6.66
CA VAL A 59 -21.58 -24.49 7.31
C VAL A 59 -22.41 -23.38 7.95
N MET A 60 -23.41 -22.83 7.25
CA MET A 60 -24.30 -21.81 7.81
C MET A 60 -25.05 -22.32 9.04
N ALA A 61 -25.59 -23.55 9.01
CA ALA A 61 -26.24 -24.15 10.18
C ALA A 61 -25.27 -24.31 11.36
N ALA A 62 -24.04 -24.73 11.12
CA ALA A 62 -23.02 -24.84 12.16
C ALA A 62 -22.61 -23.47 12.75
N ILE A 63 -22.63 -22.40 11.95
CA ILE A 63 -22.38 -21.02 12.40
C ILE A 63 -23.54 -20.53 13.28
N GLU A 64 -24.78 -20.82 12.92
CA GLU A 64 -25.95 -20.46 13.74
C GLU A 64 -25.94 -21.15 15.12
N GLU A 65 -25.40 -22.37 15.18
CA GLU A 65 -25.23 -23.13 16.43
C GLU A 65 -23.96 -22.74 17.22
N GLU A 66 -23.08 -21.89 16.68
CA GLU A 66 -21.85 -21.50 17.38
C GLU A 66 -22.22 -20.63 18.61
N PRO A 67 -21.82 -21.03 19.83
CA PRO A 67 -22.05 -20.21 21.01
C PRO A 67 -21.30 -18.89 20.83
N VAL A 68 -21.96 -17.76 21.14
CA VAL A 68 -21.36 -16.42 21.10
C VAL A 68 -20.11 -16.43 21.98
N ARG A 69 -18.95 -16.63 21.34
CA ARG A 69 -17.67 -16.49 22.02
C ARG A 69 -17.59 -15.03 22.40
N GLN A 70 -17.61 -14.77 23.70
CA GLN A 70 -17.19 -13.46 24.22
C GLN A 70 -15.85 -13.16 23.56
N PRO A 71 -15.68 -11.98 22.93
CA PRO A 71 -14.43 -11.66 22.25
C PRO A 71 -13.33 -11.93 23.24
N ALA A 72 -12.44 -12.88 22.91
CA ALA A 72 -11.26 -13.14 23.71
C ALA A 72 -10.64 -11.76 23.94
N THR A 73 -10.50 -11.37 25.22
CA THR A 73 -9.85 -10.12 25.59
C THR A 73 -8.61 -10.02 24.75
N LEU A 74 -8.63 -9.09 23.77
CA LEU A 74 -7.51 -8.87 22.87
C LEU A 74 -6.35 -8.56 23.80
N ILE A 75 -5.44 -9.52 23.98
CA ILE A 75 -4.19 -9.27 24.68
C ILE A 75 -3.57 -8.14 23.86
N PRO A 76 -3.43 -6.93 24.41
CA PRO A 76 -2.82 -5.85 23.66
C PRO A 76 -1.42 -6.34 23.32
N GLU A 77 -1.18 -6.65 22.04
CA GLU A 77 0.17 -6.90 21.60
C GLU A 77 0.93 -5.62 21.91
N ALA A 78 1.87 -5.70 22.85
CA ALA A 78 2.61 -4.55 23.29
C ALA A 78 3.47 -4.09 22.12
N GLN A 79 2.96 -3.14 21.32
CA GLN A 79 3.76 -2.51 20.29
C GLN A 79 4.99 -1.89 20.96
N PRO A 80 6.19 -2.16 20.44
CA PRO A 80 7.42 -1.60 21.01
C PRO A 80 7.32 -0.09 20.94
N ALA A 81 7.10 0.53 22.09
CA ALA A 81 6.90 1.96 22.17
C ALA A 81 8.16 2.69 21.67
N PRO A 82 8.00 3.82 20.96
CA PRO A 82 9.09 4.53 20.29
C PRO A 82 10.17 5.11 21.22
N HIS A 83 10.15 4.85 22.52
CA HIS A 83 11.23 5.23 23.43
C HIS A 83 12.25 4.09 23.64
N GLN A 84 11.92 2.86 23.23
CA GLN A 84 12.78 1.69 23.45
C GLN A 84 13.91 1.58 22.42
N TRP A 85 13.70 1.99 21.17
CA TRP A 85 14.74 1.96 20.13
C TRP A 85 15.94 2.84 20.48
N GLN A 86 15.70 3.99 21.10
CA GLN A 86 16.74 4.96 21.46
C GLN A 86 17.68 4.44 22.56
N LYS A 87 17.22 3.46 23.37
CA LYS A 87 18.00 2.81 24.42
C LYS A 87 18.78 1.59 23.92
N MET A 88 18.63 1.20 22.66
CA MET A 88 19.34 0.03 22.14
C MET A 88 20.83 0.33 21.93
N PRO A 89 21.73 -0.59 22.34
CA PRO A 89 23.17 -0.35 22.36
C PRO A 89 23.78 -0.12 20.97
N PHE A 90 23.11 -0.56 19.90
CA PHE A 90 23.57 -0.32 18.53
C PHE A 90 23.43 1.16 18.12
N TRP A 91 22.42 1.90 18.61
CA TRP A 91 22.21 3.32 18.29
C TRP A 91 23.33 4.21 18.87
N GLN A 92 23.92 3.83 20.00
CA GLN A 92 25.07 4.52 20.58
C GLN A 92 26.31 4.40 19.70
N LYS A 93 26.43 3.31 18.92
CA LYS A 93 27.59 3.03 18.06
C LYS A 93 27.52 3.76 16.71
N VAL A 94 26.32 4.01 16.17
CA VAL A 94 26.12 4.73 14.89
C VAL A 94 26.09 6.25 15.03
N ARG A 95 25.72 6.76 16.21
CA ARG A 95 25.67 8.21 16.50
C ARG A 95 26.98 8.97 16.21
N PRO A 96 28.19 8.49 16.57
CA PRO A 96 29.43 9.21 16.28
C PRO A 96 29.77 9.26 14.78
N TRP A 97 29.44 8.22 14.00
CA TRP A 97 29.64 8.22 12.54
C TRP A 97 28.67 9.18 11.82
N ALA A 98 27.42 9.24 12.28
CA ALA A 98 26.44 10.19 11.75
C ALA A 98 26.88 11.66 11.94
N ALA A 99 27.47 11.98 13.10
CA ALA A 99 28.00 13.32 13.37
C ALA A 99 29.14 13.72 12.40
N GLN A 100 29.97 12.76 11.99
CA GLN A 100 31.03 13.01 11.01
C GLN A 100 30.48 13.31 9.60
N LEU A 101 29.42 12.62 9.17
CA LEU A 101 28.73 12.92 7.91
C LEU A 101 28.14 14.33 7.90
N THR A 102 27.59 14.78 9.03
CA THR A 102 27.07 16.16 9.16
C THR A 102 28.18 17.20 9.03
N GLN A 103 29.35 16.97 9.63
CA GLN A 103 30.49 17.88 9.51
C GLN A 103 31.06 17.94 8.09
N MET A 104 31.16 16.79 7.41
CA MET A 104 31.58 16.75 6.00
C MET A 104 30.60 17.49 5.08
N GLY A 105 29.29 17.37 5.32
CA GLY A 105 28.27 18.08 4.57
C GLY A 105 28.37 19.60 4.68
N VAL A 106 28.60 20.13 5.89
CA VAL A 106 28.75 21.58 6.10
C VAL A 106 30.01 22.12 5.40
N ALA A 107 31.16 21.43 5.54
CA ALA A 107 32.39 21.85 4.90
C ALA A 107 32.29 21.83 3.37
N ALA A 108 31.71 20.76 2.79
CA ALA A 108 31.52 20.64 1.35
C ALA A 108 30.63 21.77 0.78
N CYS A 109 29.54 22.12 1.47
CA CYS A 109 28.67 23.23 1.05
C CYS A 109 29.38 24.59 1.06
N VAL A 110 30.18 24.86 2.09
CA VAL A 110 30.97 26.10 2.19
C VAL A 110 32.03 26.15 1.09
N SER A 111 32.72 25.03 0.81
CA SER A 111 33.70 24.96 -0.28
C SER A 111 33.06 25.15 -1.66
N LEU A 112 31.89 24.54 -1.91
CA LEU A 112 31.16 24.72 -3.18
C LEU A 112 30.70 26.16 -3.35
N ALA A 113 30.18 26.81 -2.30
CA ALA A 113 29.79 28.22 -2.35
C ALA A 113 30.97 29.15 -2.69
N VAL A 114 32.17 28.88 -2.13
CA VAL A 114 33.39 29.67 -2.43
C VAL A 114 33.84 29.46 -3.88
N ILE A 115 33.89 28.21 -4.38
CA ILE A 115 34.33 27.92 -5.75
C ILE A 115 33.35 28.49 -6.79
N VAL A 116 32.04 28.31 -6.59
CA VAL A 116 31.00 28.88 -7.45
C VAL A 116 31.02 30.41 -7.40
N GLY A 117 31.22 31.00 -6.22
CA GLY A 117 31.36 32.45 -6.06
C GLY A 117 32.53 33.02 -6.84
N VAL A 118 33.70 32.36 -6.83
CA VAL A 118 34.89 32.79 -7.57
C VAL A 118 34.71 32.64 -9.10
N GLN A 119 34.03 31.57 -9.56
CA GLN A 119 33.71 31.42 -10.99
C GLN A 119 32.67 32.43 -11.47
N HIS A 120 31.64 32.71 -10.67
CA HIS A 120 30.65 33.75 -10.98
C HIS A 120 31.29 35.14 -11.02
N TYR A 121 32.26 35.43 -10.15
CA TYR A 121 32.99 36.69 -10.14
C TYR A 121 33.92 36.85 -11.35
N ASN A 122 34.68 35.81 -11.72
CA ASN A 122 35.57 35.86 -12.88
C ASN A 122 34.82 35.81 -14.23
N GLY A 123 33.67 35.15 -14.31
CA GLY A 123 32.85 35.08 -15.53
C GLY A 123 32.15 36.39 -15.91
N GLN A 124 31.97 37.31 -14.97
CA GLN A 124 31.45 38.67 -15.26
C GLN A 124 32.52 39.61 -15.83
N SER A 125 33.81 39.30 -15.66
CA SER A 125 34.93 40.11 -16.14
C SER A 125 35.15 40.01 -17.66
N GLU A 126 34.75 38.89 -18.29
CA GLU A 126 34.98 38.65 -19.73
C GLU A 126 33.84 39.15 -20.64
N THR A 127 32.69 39.57 -20.11
CA THR A 127 31.55 40.05 -20.91
C THR A 127 31.54 41.56 -21.18
N SER A 128 32.60 42.30 -20.81
CA SER A 128 32.63 43.76 -20.86
C SER A 128 33.61 44.38 -21.87
N GLN A 129 33.83 43.76 -23.04
CA GLN A 129 34.50 44.44 -24.17
C GLN A 129 33.97 43.97 -25.55
N GLN A 130 32.86 44.55 -26.00
CA GLN A 130 32.71 44.91 -27.43
C GLN A 130 31.69 46.07 -27.56
N PRO A 131 32.11 47.26 -28.03
CA PRO A 131 31.23 48.42 -28.19
C PRO A 131 30.48 48.42 -29.53
N GLU A 132 29.20 48.80 -29.43
CA GLU A 132 28.39 49.59 -30.38
C GLU A 132 28.25 49.13 -31.85
N THR A 133 27.09 48.55 -32.17
CA THR A 133 26.39 48.77 -33.47
C THR A 133 25.86 50.20 -33.57
N PRO A 134 25.72 50.82 -34.77
CA PRO A 134 24.35 50.89 -35.34
C PRO A 134 24.23 51.04 -36.88
N GLY A 135 23.10 50.55 -37.41
CA GLY A 135 22.20 51.31 -38.30
C GLY A 135 22.53 51.51 -39.79
N ILE A 136 21.65 50.93 -40.63
CA ILE A 136 21.36 51.16 -42.07
C ILE A 136 22.39 50.62 -43.08
#